data_AF-A0A6I2G264-F1
#
_entry.id   AF-A0A6I2G264-F1
#
_cell.length_a   1.000
_cell.length_b   1.000
_cell.length_c   1.000
_cell.angle_alpha   90.00
_cell.angle_beta   90.00
_cell.angle_gamma   90.00
#
_symmetry.space_group_name_H-M   'P 1'
#
loop_
_entity.id
_entity.type
_entity.pdbx_description
1 polymer ?
#
loop_
_entity_poly.entity_id
_entity_poly.type
_entity_poly.pdbx_seq_one_letter_code
_entity_poly.pdbx_strand_id
1 'polypeptide(L)'
;MLTATVDSGAVLSVHIQDTPHADGRTRIEIAGTEGDLVIVSERNEPGVIQMNELRLRGSRGPGRVLADLVVADPGHFSDLTPEARNVARFYARLAEDFRNGTCTVPDFETGLRMHRLLDAIRHSAETGRRVRTDAPADR
;
A
#
# COMPACT_ATOMS: atom_id res chain seq x y z
N MET A 1 16.85 -3.04 -2.68
CA MET A 1 15.90 -4.14 -2.40
C MET A 1 15.87 -4.35 -0.90
N LEU A 2 14.69 -4.46 -0.31
CA LEU A 2 14.47 -4.69 1.12
C LEU A 2 13.81 -6.07 1.30
N THR A 3 14.20 -6.81 2.34
CA THR A 3 13.46 -8.00 2.78
C THR A 3 13.15 -7.91 4.27
N ALA A 4 11.95 -8.32 4.65
CA ALA A 4 11.50 -8.30 6.03
C ALA A 4 10.66 -9.54 6.36
N THR A 5 10.47 -9.77 7.65
CA THR A 5 9.51 -10.73 8.18
C THR A 5 8.55 -9.94 9.05
N VAL A 6 7.26 -10.05 8.78
CA VAL A 6 6.22 -9.43 9.62
C VAL A 6 5.89 -10.35 10.80
N ASP A 7 5.17 -9.84 11.81
CA ASP A 7 4.90 -10.57 13.05
C ASP A 7 4.20 -11.93 12.85
N SER A 8 3.41 -12.07 11.78
CA SER A 8 2.79 -13.35 11.41
C SER A 8 3.77 -14.39 10.85
N GLY A 9 5.04 -14.05 10.68
CA GLY A 9 6.06 -14.89 10.03
C GLY A 9 6.08 -14.78 8.51
N ALA A 10 5.15 -14.04 7.89
CA ALA A 10 5.15 -13.85 6.44
C ALA A 10 6.38 -13.05 5.98
N VAL A 11 6.90 -13.39 4.80
CA VAL A 11 8.07 -12.73 4.20
C VAL A 11 7.61 -11.62 3.27
N LEU A 12 8.21 -10.45 3.43
CA LEU A 12 8.01 -9.29 2.56
C LEU A 12 9.28 -9.04 1.75
N SER A 13 9.13 -8.79 0.45
CA SER A 13 10.19 -8.28 -0.43
C SER A 13 9.72 -6.99 -1.08
N VAL A 14 10.54 -5.95 -1.02
CA VAL A 14 10.22 -4.64 -1.59
C VAL A 14 11.36 -4.17 -2.49
N HIS A 15 10.99 -3.76 -3.70
CA HIS A 15 11.89 -3.11 -4.64
C HIS A 15 11.27 -1.78 -5.07
N ILE A 16 11.98 -0.69 -4.78
CA ILE A 16 11.59 0.67 -5.15
C ILE A 16 12.72 1.21 -6.02
N GLN A 17 12.34 1.76 -7.16
CA GLN A 17 13.24 2.43 -8.10
C GLN A 17 12.58 3.73 -8.55
N ASP A 18 13.35 4.80 -8.60
CA ASP A 18 12.92 6.13 -9.05
C ASP A 18 13.50 6.48 -10.44
N THR A 19 14.10 5.50 -11.09
CA THR A 19 14.69 5.66 -12.43
C THR A 19 13.64 5.32 -13.50
N PRO A 20 13.53 6.11 -14.59
CA PRO A 20 12.67 5.77 -15.72
C PRO A 20 12.94 4.35 -16.21
N HIS A 21 11.89 3.53 -16.27
CA HIS A 21 11.96 2.14 -16.73
C HIS A 21 10.88 1.90 -17.78
N ALA A 22 11.24 1.26 -18.91
CA ALA A 22 10.35 1.10 -20.05
C ALA A 22 9.04 0.34 -19.75
N ASP A 23 9.03 -0.49 -18.69
CA ASP A 23 7.85 -1.20 -18.17
C ASP A 23 7.67 -0.93 -16.66
N GLY A 24 8.06 0.26 -16.20
CA GLY A 24 7.89 0.67 -14.81
C GLY A 24 6.42 0.65 -14.43
N ARG A 25 6.06 -0.19 -13.44
CA ARG A 25 4.69 -0.29 -12.91
C ARG A 25 4.71 -0.56 -11.43
N THR A 26 3.70 -0.05 -10.74
CA THR A 26 3.43 -0.47 -9.36
C THR A 26 2.87 -1.88 -9.40
N ARG A 27 3.41 -2.77 -8.57
CA ARG A 27 2.90 -4.11 -8.37
C ARG A 27 3.03 -4.50 -6.90
N ILE A 28 1.90 -4.86 -6.29
CA ILE A 28 1.83 -5.41 -4.93
C ILE A 28 1.17 -6.77 -5.04
N GLU A 29 1.81 -7.80 -4.49
CA GLU A 29 1.31 -9.17 -4.51
C GLU A 29 1.19 -9.69 -3.08
N ILE A 30 0.04 -10.27 -2.77
CA ILE A 30 -0.23 -10.91 -1.49
C ILE A 30 -0.61 -12.35 -1.80
N ALA A 31 0.31 -13.27 -1.51
CA ALA A 31 0.08 -14.70 -1.66
C ALA A 31 -0.55 -15.26 -0.39
N GLY A 32 -1.73 -15.84 -0.52
CA GLY A 32 -2.51 -16.42 0.57
C GLY A 32 -2.72 -17.92 0.40
N THR A 33 -3.08 -18.57 1.51
CA THR A 33 -3.41 -20.00 1.52
C THR A 33 -4.64 -20.33 0.68
N GLU A 34 -5.60 -19.40 0.55
CA GLU A 34 -6.83 -19.58 -0.23
C GLU A 34 -6.79 -19.00 -1.65
N GLY A 35 -5.85 -18.09 -1.91
CA GLY A 35 -5.83 -17.30 -3.13
C GLY A 35 -4.77 -16.21 -3.08
N ASP A 36 -4.65 -15.49 -4.18
CA ASP A 36 -3.67 -14.40 -4.33
C ASP A 36 -4.39 -13.10 -4.64
N LEU A 37 -3.88 -12.00 -4.10
CA LEU A 37 -4.30 -10.64 -4.46
C LEU A 37 -3.16 -9.92 -5.15
N VAL A 38 -3.48 -9.20 -6.21
CA VAL A 38 -2.53 -8.45 -7.01
C VAL A 38 -3.09 -7.06 -7.27
N ILE A 39 -2.35 -6.05 -6.83
CA ILE A 39 -2.63 -4.65 -7.16
C ILE A 39 -1.60 -4.21 -8.20
N VAL A 40 -2.07 -3.70 -9.33
CA VAL A 40 -1.21 -3.22 -10.41
C VAL A 40 -1.66 -1.86 -10.90
N SER A 41 -0.72 -0.98 -11.20
CA SER A 41 -1.02 0.21 -12.00
C SER A 41 -1.27 -0.18 -13.45
N GLU A 42 -2.15 0.54 -14.15
CA GLU A 42 -2.33 0.34 -15.59
C GLU A 42 -1.06 0.73 -16.38
N ARG A 43 -0.95 0.20 -17.61
CA ARG A 43 0.19 0.50 -18.49
C ARG A 43 0.07 1.93 -19.01
N ASN A 44 1.23 2.60 -19.12
CA ASN A 44 1.47 3.84 -19.89
C ASN A 44 1.21 5.19 -19.19
N GLU A 45 0.92 5.23 -17.89
CA GLU A 45 0.86 6.50 -17.15
C GLU A 45 2.13 6.69 -16.29
N PRO A 46 2.88 7.80 -16.47
CA PRO A 46 3.99 8.16 -15.59
C PRO A 46 3.44 8.46 -14.19
N GLY A 47 3.95 7.77 -13.17
CA GLY A 47 3.54 8.01 -11.80
C GLY A 47 3.83 6.82 -10.90
N VAL A 48 3.76 7.04 -9.61
CA VAL A 48 3.86 5.99 -8.58
C VAL A 48 2.46 5.67 -8.02
N ILE A 49 2.39 4.85 -6.98
CA ILE A 49 1.13 4.27 -6.46
C ILE A 49 0.01 5.29 -6.18
N GLN A 50 0.34 6.52 -5.77
CA GLN A 50 -0.66 7.55 -5.46
C GLN A 50 -1.15 8.37 -6.66
N MET A 51 -0.55 8.17 -7.84
CA MET A 51 -0.78 8.97 -9.05
C MET A 51 -1.47 8.20 -10.18
N ASN A 52 -1.49 6.87 -10.10
CA ASN A 52 -2.08 6.05 -11.15
C ASN A 52 -3.41 5.43 -10.70
N GLU A 53 -4.27 5.15 -11.67
CA GLU A 53 -5.36 4.21 -11.47
C GLU A 53 -4.81 2.80 -11.23
N LEU A 54 -5.36 2.13 -10.22
CA LEU A 54 -4.92 0.81 -9.77
C LEU A 54 -6.02 -0.22 -10.02
N ARG A 55 -5.65 -1.36 -10.59
CA ARG A 55 -6.53 -2.53 -10.68
C ARG A 55 -6.23 -3.51 -9.58
N LEU A 56 -7.29 -3.99 -8.94
CA LEU A 56 -7.24 -5.15 -8.07
C LEU A 56 -7.57 -6.41 -8.88
N ARG A 57 -6.73 -7.43 -8.75
CA ARG A 57 -6.95 -8.75 -9.32
C ARG A 57 -6.86 -9.80 -8.22
N GLY A 58 -7.64 -10.87 -8.35
CA GLY A 58 -7.70 -11.94 -7.37
C GLY A 58 -7.77 -13.31 -8.00
N SER A 59 -7.23 -14.31 -7.32
CA SER A 59 -7.38 -15.73 -7.64
C SER A 59 -7.92 -16.46 -6.40
N ARG A 60 -8.66 -17.56 -6.58
CA ARG A 60 -9.12 -18.42 -5.47
C ARG A 60 -9.26 -19.87 -5.91
N GLY A 61 -9.04 -20.80 -4.99
CA GLY A 61 -9.36 -22.23 -5.18
C GLY A 61 -8.37 -23.02 -6.07
N PRO A 62 -8.70 -24.26 -6.44
CA PRO A 62 -7.86 -25.10 -7.30
C PRO A 62 -7.79 -24.54 -8.74
N GLY A 63 -6.60 -24.55 -9.35
CA GLY A 63 -6.42 -24.04 -10.72
C GLY A 63 -6.40 -22.51 -10.84
N ARG A 64 -5.86 -21.82 -9.82
CA ARG A 64 -5.84 -20.36 -9.64
C ARG A 64 -5.52 -19.58 -10.92
N VAL A 65 -6.51 -18.81 -11.39
CA VAL A 65 -6.37 -17.80 -12.45
C VAL A 65 -6.68 -16.43 -11.85
N LEU A 66 -5.81 -15.45 -12.11
CA LEU A 66 -6.06 -14.05 -11.72
C LEU A 66 -7.16 -13.43 -12.59
N ALA A 67 -8.22 -12.96 -11.95
CA ALA A 67 -9.30 -12.21 -12.57
C ALA A 67 -9.40 -10.79 -11.96
N ASP A 68 -9.90 -9.84 -12.74
CA ASP A 68 -10.13 -8.48 -12.26
C ASP A 68 -11.25 -8.49 -11.20
N LEU A 69 -11.01 -7.81 -10.08
CA LEU A 69 -11.98 -7.61 -9.02
C LEU A 69 -12.52 -6.18 -9.08
N VAL A 70 -13.84 -6.04 -9.14
CA VAL A 70 -14.49 -4.74 -9.09
C VAL A 70 -14.52 -4.28 -7.64
N VAL A 71 -13.82 -3.20 -7.34
CA VAL A 71 -13.93 -2.51 -6.05
C VAL A 71 -15.10 -1.53 -6.16
N ALA A 72 -16.02 -1.58 -5.20
CA ALA A 72 -17.09 -0.60 -5.14
C ALA A 72 -16.49 0.80 -4.91
N ASP A 73 -16.55 1.64 -5.93
CA ASP A 73 -16.26 3.05 -5.82
C ASP A 73 -17.61 3.79 -5.73
N PRO A 74 -17.90 4.50 -4.63
CA PRO A 74 -19.14 5.27 -4.52
C PRO A 74 -19.21 6.42 -5.54
N GLY A 75 -18.19 6.62 -6.38
CA GLY A 75 -18.17 7.60 -7.47
C GLY A 75 -17.97 9.03 -6.98
N HIS A 76 -17.87 9.24 -5.67
CA HIS A 76 -17.51 10.53 -5.11
C HIS A 76 -16.14 10.96 -5.63
N PHE A 77 -16.10 12.19 -6.16
CA PHE A 77 -14.90 12.80 -6.74
C PHE A 77 -14.45 12.18 -8.08
N SER A 78 -15.38 11.60 -8.85
CA SER A 78 -15.14 11.06 -10.20
C SER A 78 -14.50 12.06 -11.17
N ASP A 79 -14.75 13.34 -10.95
CA ASP A 79 -14.34 14.43 -11.84
C ASP A 79 -12.94 14.98 -11.50
N LEU A 80 -12.30 14.46 -10.45
CA LEU A 80 -10.93 14.81 -10.04
C LEU A 80 -9.90 13.87 -10.67
N THR A 81 -8.67 14.36 -10.84
CA THR A 81 -7.51 13.53 -11.19
C THR A 81 -7.27 12.45 -10.12
N PRO A 82 -6.61 11.34 -10.44
CA PRO A 82 -6.35 10.26 -9.48
C PRO A 82 -5.68 10.74 -8.18
N GLU A 83 -4.71 11.66 -8.26
CA GLU A 83 -4.02 12.23 -7.11
C GLU A 83 -4.98 13.04 -6.24
N ALA A 84 -5.73 13.96 -6.86
CA ALA A 84 -6.65 14.83 -6.17
C ALA A 84 -7.80 14.04 -5.54
N ARG A 85 -8.25 12.97 -6.20
CA ARG A 85 -9.27 12.03 -5.69
C ARG A 85 -8.82 11.34 -4.40
N ASN A 86 -7.56 10.90 -4.32
CA ASN A 86 -7.00 10.29 -3.10
C ASN A 86 -7.03 11.27 -1.92
N VAL A 87 -6.64 12.52 -2.16
CA VAL A 87 -6.67 13.59 -1.14
C VAL A 87 -8.10 13.94 -0.73
N ALA A 88 -9.01 14.08 -1.70
CA ALA A 88 -10.41 14.38 -1.43
C ALA A 88 -11.09 13.30 -0.57
N ARG A 89 -10.84 12.01 -0.87
CA ARG A 89 -11.34 10.88 -0.08
C ARG A 89 -10.80 10.89 1.35
N PHE A 90 -9.52 11.23 1.53
CA PHE A 90 -8.94 11.36 2.87
C PHE A 90 -9.64 12.47 3.68
N TYR A 91 -9.81 13.66 3.10
CA TYR A 91 -10.48 14.76 3.80
C TYR A 91 -11.96 14.48 4.09
N ALA A 92 -12.66 13.80 3.19
CA ALA A 92 -14.03 13.38 3.44
C ALA A 92 -14.13 12.46 4.68
N ARG A 93 -13.25 11.45 4.77
CA ARG A 93 -13.17 10.54 5.93
C ARG A 93 -12.74 11.26 7.21
N LEU A 94 -11.77 12.17 7.13
CA LEU A 94 -11.37 12.97 8.29
C LEU A 94 -12.54 13.84 8.81
N ALA A 95 -13.33 14.43 7.91
CA ALA A 95 -14.51 15.18 8.30
C ALA A 95 -15.60 14.29 8.92
N GLU A 96 -15.77 13.06 8.42
CA GLU A 96 -16.65 12.06 9.03
C GLU A 96 -16.18 11.66 10.44
N ASP A 97 -14.87 11.43 10.61
CA ASP A 97 -14.26 11.14 11.90
C ASP A 97 -14.56 12.24 12.93
N PHE A 98 -14.43 13.52 12.55
CA PHE A 98 -14.81 14.62 13.43
C PHE A 98 -16.30 14.67 13.77
N ARG A 99 -17.18 14.37 12.82
CA ARG A 99 -18.65 14.39 13.06
C ARG A 99 -19.10 13.24 13.95
N ASN A 100 -18.49 12.08 13.77
CA ASN A 100 -18.91 10.84 14.43
C ASN A 100 -18.09 10.51 15.68
N GLY A 101 -17.00 11.26 15.95
CA GLY A 101 -16.07 10.95 17.03
C GLY A 101 -15.28 9.66 16.79
N THR A 102 -15.03 9.30 15.52
CA THR A 102 -14.27 8.10 15.13
C THR A 102 -12.82 8.46 14.76
N CYS A 103 -11.96 7.45 14.65
CA CYS A 103 -10.56 7.62 14.24
C CYS A 103 -10.21 6.54 13.19
N THR A 104 -10.68 6.74 11.97
CA THR A 104 -10.49 5.80 10.85
C THR A 104 -9.39 6.22 9.89
N VAL A 105 -9.03 7.51 9.85
CA VAL A 105 -7.90 8.00 9.07
C VAL A 105 -6.58 7.89 9.84
N PRO A 106 -5.43 7.74 9.14
CA PRO A 106 -4.11 7.83 9.75
C PRO A 106 -3.91 9.08 10.59
N ASP A 107 -3.32 8.91 11.77
CA ASP A 107 -3.01 9.96 12.73
C ASP A 107 -1.50 10.23 12.82
N PHE A 108 -1.11 11.09 13.77
CA PHE A 108 0.30 11.39 14.02
C PHE A 108 1.10 10.15 14.45
N GLU A 109 0.50 9.25 15.21
CA GLU A 109 1.17 8.02 15.62
C GLU A 109 1.49 7.13 14.42
N THR A 110 0.59 7.07 13.44
CA THR A 110 0.82 6.41 12.16
C THR A 110 2.03 7.01 11.43
N GLY A 111 2.11 8.34 11.37
CA GLY A 111 3.27 9.04 10.82
C GLY A 111 4.58 8.71 11.54
N LEU A 112 4.58 8.71 12.88
CA LEU A 112 5.76 8.37 13.68
C LEU A 112 6.24 6.94 13.42
N ARG A 113 5.32 5.97 13.29
CA ARG A 113 5.66 4.57 12.96
C ARG A 113 6.32 4.49 11.58
N MET A 114 5.81 5.20 10.59
CA MET A 114 6.41 5.23 9.25
C MET A 114 7.83 5.79 9.27
N HIS A 115 8.08 6.87 10.00
CA HIS A 115 9.43 7.43 10.12
C HIS A 115 10.41 6.47 10.82
N ARG A 116 9.99 5.82 11.91
CA ARG A 116 10.81 4.81 12.59
C ARG A 116 11.17 3.62 11.70
N LEU A 117 10.22 3.17 10.86
CA LEU A 117 10.47 2.12 9.88
C LEU A 117 11.55 2.55 8.87
N LEU A 118 11.48 3.78 8.35
CA LEU A 118 12.47 4.32 7.41
C LEU A 118 13.87 4.40 8.05
N ASP A 119 13.95 4.82 9.31
CA ASP A 119 15.22 4.87 10.04
C ASP A 119 15.79 3.46 10.29
N ALA A 120 14.95 2.47 10.61
CA ALA A 120 15.38 1.08 10.74
C ALA A 120 15.91 0.50 9.42
N ILE A 121 15.27 0.83 8.29
CA ILE A 121 15.75 0.46 6.95
C ILE A 121 17.13 1.07 6.68
N ARG A 122 17.32 2.36 6.98
CA ARG A 122 18.60 3.05 6.82
C ARG A 122 19.69 2.40 7.67
N HIS A 123 19.42 2.16 8.96
CA HIS A 123 20.35 1.51 9.87
C HIS A 123 20.71 0.07 9.42
N SER A 124 19.73 -0.68 8.91
CA SER A 124 19.95 -2.02 8.36
C SER A 124 20.89 -1.99 7.15
N ALA A 125 20.71 -1.01 6.26
CA ALA A 125 21.54 -0.84 5.07
C ALA A 125 23.00 -0.47 5.43
N GLU A 126 23.19 0.41 6.42
CA GLU A 126 24.50 0.85 6.89
C GLU A 126 25.28 -0.27 7.59
N THR A 127 24.60 -1.09 8.38
CA THR A 127 25.24 -2.12 9.22
C THR A 127 25.26 -3.50 8.60
N GLY A 128 24.47 -3.75 7.56
CA GLY A 128 24.26 -5.07 6.98
C GLY A 128 23.52 -6.05 7.92
N ARG A 129 22.89 -5.56 8.99
CA ARG A 129 22.20 -6.38 9.99
C ARG A 129 20.69 -6.22 9.88
N ARG A 130 19.94 -7.28 10.21
CA ARG A 130 18.49 -7.20 10.40
C ARG A 130 18.20 -6.32 11.62
N VAL A 131 17.29 -5.37 11.46
CA VAL A 131 16.82 -4.46 12.51
C VAL A 131 15.36 -4.81 12.80
N ARG A 132 15.04 -4.99 14.09
CA ARG A 132 13.66 -5.16 14.52
C ARG A 132 13.04 -3.78 14.70
N THR A 133 11.91 -3.54 14.07
CA THR A 133 11.06 -2.39 14.36
C THR A 133 10.15 -2.74 15.53
N ASP A 134 9.89 -1.80 16.42
CA ASP A 134 8.97 -2.04 17.52
C ASP A 134 7.57 -2.38 16.98
N ALA A 135 6.97 -3.44 17.54
CA ALA A 135 5.59 -3.83 17.29
C ALA A 135 4.63 -2.73 17.81
N PRO A 136 3.41 -2.61 17.28
CA PRO A 136 2.48 -1.63 17.79
C PRO A 136 2.19 -1.88 19.27
N ALA A 137 2.19 -0.80 20.07
CA ALA A 137 1.37 -0.79 21.27
C ALA A 137 -0.08 -0.91 20.81
N ASP A 138 -0.74 -2.01 21.18
CA ASP A 138 -2.19 -2.15 21.03
C ASP A 138 -2.85 -0.93 21.70
N ARG A 139 -3.75 -0.28 20.98
CA ARG A 139 -4.73 0.65 21.55
C ARG A 139 -6.08 -0.03 21.55
#